data_AF-A0AAW1W2J5-F1
#
_entry.id   AF-A0AAW1W2J5-F1
#
_cell.length_a   1.000
_cell.length_b   1.000
_cell.length_c   1.000
_cell.angle_alpha   90.00
_cell.angle_beta   90.00
_cell.angle_gamma   90.00
#
_symmetry.space_group_name_H-M   'P 1'
#
loop_
_entity.id
_entity.type
_entity.pdbx_description
1 polymer ?
#
loop_
_entity_poly.entity_id
_entity_poly.type
_entity_poly.pdbx_seq_one_letter_code
_entity_poly.pdbx_strand_id
1 'polypeptide(L)'
;MSSPLFYELRKQASSFLKEKIKTARLSLTDVTPAELMTEEATNENSWPTDTRTIGVISRAAFEVDDYWRIVEILHRRFLNFDRKNWRGSYKALILLEYLLSHGPLRIAEEFQCDIDVIKQMGRFQHIDQKGFNWGLRVRKLSDKVLKLLEDTVFLKEERARARNLTHGIQGFGSFSQQHSSFTDSSLKEFSLKTYERCNSHYNDHQSREEKLLDLNENFLSKKQLQIDDHDIMSSKPETNLDIGDHPFCKNEHQTEETLLSTEE
;
A
#
# COMPACT_ATOMS: atom_id res chain seq x y z
N MET A 1 -31.77 16.89 -17.99
CA MET A 1 -30.53 16.38 -18.63
C MET A 1 -29.58 17.55 -18.81
N SER A 2 -28.65 17.78 -17.88
CA SER A 2 -27.62 18.82 -18.05
C SER A 2 -26.72 18.43 -19.22
N SER A 3 -26.54 19.35 -20.18
CA SER A 3 -25.73 19.14 -21.38
C SER A 3 -24.28 18.80 -20.99
N PRO A 4 -23.64 17.77 -21.59
CA PRO A 4 -22.25 17.39 -21.30
C PRO A 4 -21.26 18.57 -21.37
N LEU A 5 -21.48 19.50 -22.31
CA LEU A 5 -20.74 20.75 -22.47
C LEU A 5 -20.75 21.61 -21.19
N PHE A 6 -21.92 21.76 -20.54
CA PHE A 6 -22.06 22.59 -19.36
C PHE A 6 -21.32 22.00 -18.15
N TYR A 7 -21.25 20.67 -18.04
CA TYR A 7 -20.48 19.99 -17.00
C TYR A 7 -18.97 20.24 -17.17
N GLU A 8 -18.46 20.14 -18.39
CA GLU A 8 -17.05 20.41 -18.70
C GLU A 8 -16.68 21.86 -18.42
N LEU A 9 -17.52 22.82 -18.83
CA LEU A 9 -17.30 24.24 -18.57
C LEU A 9 -17.25 24.51 -17.07
N ARG A 10 -18.18 23.95 -16.28
CA ARG A 10 -18.15 24.06 -14.81
C ARG A 10 -16.90 23.46 -14.20
N LYS A 11 -16.47 22.29 -14.67
CA LYS A 11 -15.24 21.63 -14.21
C LYS A 11 -14.03 22.50 -14.48
N GLN A 12 -13.87 22.98 -15.72
CA GLN A 12 -12.78 23.86 -16.14
C GLN A 12 -12.78 25.17 -15.35
N ALA A 13 -13.92 25.85 -15.25
CA ALA A 13 -14.07 27.10 -14.49
C ALA A 13 -13.75 26.89 -13.00
N SER A 14 -14.19 25.79 -12.40
CA SER A 14 -13.90 25.48 -11.00
C SER A 14 -12.42 25.19 -10.75
N SER A 15 -11.75 24.51 -11.69
CA SER A 15 -10.31 24.25 -11.60
C SER A 15 -9.53 25.55 -11.70
N PHE A 16 -9.87 26.39 -12.68
CA PHE A 16 -9.25 27.69 -12.87
C PHE A 16 -9.42 28.59 -11.65
N LEU A 17 -10.63 28.69 -11.09
CA LEU A 17 -10.89 29.49 -9.89
C LEU A 17 -10.07 28.97 -8.70
N LYS A 18 -10.03 27.65 -8.50
CA LYS A 18 -9.21 27.04 -7.44
C LYS A 18 -7.73 27.39 -7.63
N GLU A 19 -7.20 27.30 -8.84
CA GLU A 19 -5.82 27.70 -9.14
C GLU A 19 -5.56 29.17 -8.84
N LYS A 20 -6.46 30.08 -9.24
CA LYS A 20 -6.30 31.51 -8.96
C LYS A 20 -6.34 31.83 -7.46
N ILE A 21 -7.22 31.17 -6.71
CA ILE A 21 -7.27 31.31 -5.24
C ILE A 21 -5.97 30.79 -4.62
N LYS A 22 -5.45 29.64 -5.09
CA LYS A 22 -4.16 29.10 -4.64
C LYS A 22 -3.01 30.07 -4.91
N THR A 23 -2.92 30.61 -6.14
CA THR A 23 -1.90 31.60 -6.50
C THR A 23 -2.02 32.85 -5.63
N ALA A 24 -3.24 33.37 -5.42
CA ALA A 24 -3.47 34.52 -4.57
C ALA A 24 -3.03 34.28 -3.11
N ARG A 25 -3.37 33.11 -2.54
CA ARG A 25 -2.90 32.72 -1.19
C ARG A 25 -1.38 32.71 -1.12
N LEU A 26 -0.70 32.07 -2.08
CA LEU A 26 0.77 32.01 -2.11
C LEU A 26 1.41 33.40 -2.26
N SER A 27 0.78 34.35 -2.97
CA SER A 27 1.33 35.69 -3.16
C SER A 27 1.01 36.69 -2.06
N LEU A 28 -0.11 36.50 -1.35
CA LEU A 28 -0.67 37.49 -0.41
C LEU A 28 -0.55 37.07 1.07
N THR A 29 -0.29 35.79 1.34
CA THR A 29 -0.17 35.25 2.70
C THR A 29 1.16 34.52 2.86
N ASP A 30 1.62 34.35 4.10
CA ASP A 30 2.85 33.62 4.45
C ASP A 30 2.65 32.09 4.41
N VAL A 31 1.98 31.60 3.37
CA VAL A 31 1.72 30.17 3.16
C VAL A 31 2.77 29.63 2.20
N THR A 32 3.43 28.54 2.57
CA THR A 32 4.43 27.94 1.68
C THR A 32 3.78 27.03 0.64
N PRO A 33 4.46 26.78 -0.50
CA PRO A 33 3.98 25.81 -1.48
C PRO A 33 3.77 24.41 -0.88
N ALA A 34 4.66 23.97 0.03
CA ALA A 34 4.56 22.66 0.67
C ALA A 34 3.36 22.57 1.62
N GLU A 35 3.07 23.64 2.37
CA GLU A 35 1.88 23.76 3.21
C GLU A 35 0.61 23.55 2.39
N LEU A 36 0.45 24.34 1.32
CA LEU A 36 -0.73 24.28 0.45
C LEU A 36 -0.89 22.91 -0.22
N MET A 37 0.23 22.32 -0.68
CA MET A 37 0.22 20.96 -1.24
C MET A 37 -0.18 19.92 -0.21
N THR A 38 0.24 20.07 1.04
CA THR A 38 -0.08 19.17 2.15
C THR A 38 -1.56 19.30 2.56
N GLU A 39 -2.10 20.53 2.60
CA GLU A 39 -3.53 20.77 2.82
C GLU A 39 -4.39 20.07 1.77
N GLU A 40 -3.98 20.17 0.49
CA GLU A 40 -4.68 19.55 -0.63
C GLU A 40 -4.52 18.02 -0.62
N ALA A 41 -3.32 17.51 -0.35
CA ALA A 41 -3.05 16.07 -0.30
C ALA A 41 -3.82 15.36 0.82
N THR A 42 -4.16 16.08 1.90
CA THR A 42 -4.89 15.57 3.07
C THR A 42 -6.35 16.02 3.15
N ASN A 43 -6.90 16.60 2.07
CA ASN A 43 -8.30 17.02 2.04
C ASN A 43 -9.28 15.83 2.05
N GLU A 44 -10.54 16.09 2.41
CA GLU A 44 -11.60 15.06 2.49
C GLU A 44 -12.12 14.58 1.13
N ASN A 45 -11.53 15.03 0.01
CA ASN A 45 -12.02 14.66 -1.31
C ASN A 45 -11.91 13.14 -1.55
N SER A 46 -12.77 12.59 -2.41
CA SER A 46 -12.81 11.14 -2.70
C SER A 46 -11.68 10.65 -3.59
N TRP A 47 -10.84 11.55 -4.11
CA TRP A 47 -9.79 11.19 -5.06
C TRP A 47 -8.56 10.67 -4.31
N PRO A 48 -7.92 9.59 -4.82
CA PRO A 48 -6.64 9.15 -4.31
C PRO A 48 -5.61 10.27 -4.37
N THR A 49 -4.77 10.36 -3.36
CA THR A 49 -3.65 11.30 -3.36
C THR A 49 -2.62 10.86 -4.40
N ASP A 50 -2.13 11.79 -5.21
CA ASP A 50 -1.09 11.52 -6.20
C ASP A 50 0.25 11.23 -5.50
N THR A 51 0.84 10.07 -5.78
CA THR A 51 2.15 9.66 -5.27
C THR A 51 3.24 10.68 -5.61
N ARG A 52 3.13 11.36 -6.76
CA ARG A 52 4.08 12.41 -7.15
C ARG A 52 4.02 13.59 -6.19
N THR A 53 2.81 14.02 -5.80
CA THR A 53 2.60 15.10 -4.83
C THR A 53 3.18 14.74 -3.47
N ILE A 54 2.93 13.52 -2.99
CA ILE A 54 3.50 13.01 -1.73
C ILE A 54 5.03 13.04 -1.79
N GLY A 55 5.64 12.64 -2.91
CA GLY A 55 7.08 12.72 -3.11
C GLY A 55 7.64 14.14 -3.10
N VAL A 56 6.91 15.12 -3.64
CA VAL A 56 7.29 16.55 -3.57
C VAL A 56 7.24 17.03 -2.12
N ILE A 57 6.16 16.75 -1.39
CA ILE A 57 6.02 17.11 0.03
C ILE A 57 7.15 16.48 0.85
N SER A 58 7.48 15.21 0.62
CA SER A 58 8.55 14.53 1.34
C SER A 58 9.93 15.13 1.12
N ARG A 59 10.19 15.71 -0.06
CA ARG A 59 11.44 16.44 -0.31
C ARG A 59 11.44 17.80 0.36
N ALA A 60 10.31 18.51 0.34
CA ALA A 60 10.16 19.79 1.03
C ALA A 60 10.32 19.67 2.55
N ALA A 61 9.92 18.53 3.13
CA ALA A 61 10.04 18.28 4.57
C ALA A 61 11.49 18.34 5.12
N PHE A 62 12.52 18.32 4.28
CA PHE A 62 13.90 18.53 4.74
C PHE A 62 14.20 20.00 5.09
N GLU A 63 13.48 20.96 4.50
CA GLU A 63 13.55 22.37 4.87
C GLU A 63 12.87 22.59 6.23
N VAL A 64 13.50 23.42 7.09
CA VAL A 64 13.06 23.59 8.48
C VAL A 64 11.66 24.19 8.57
N ASP A 65 11.39 25.19 7.74
CA ASP A 65 10.14 25.94 7.78
C ASP A 65 8.96 25.13 7.21
N ASP A 66 9.17 24.49 6.05
CA ASP A 66 8.19 23.57 5.45
C ASP A 66 7.94 22.36 6.35
N TYR A 67 8.96 21.85 7.04
CA TYR A 67 8.80 20.75 7.99
C TYR A 67 7.74 21.04 9.04
N TRP A 68 7.85 22.18 9.75
CA TRP A 68 6.90 22.52 10.81
C TRP A 68 5.50 22.72 10.27
N ARG A 69 5.36 23.35 9.10
CA ARG A 69 4.05 23.52 8.45
C ARG A 69 3.41 22.19 8.05
N ILE A 70 4.19 21.26 7.48
CA ILE A 70 3.71 19.91 7.12
C ILE A 70 3.28 19.14 8.37
N VAL A 71 4.13 19.14 9.41
CA VAL A 71 3.91 18.47 10.69
C VAL A 71 2.63 18.98 11.36
N GLU A 72 2.46 20.31 11.44
CA GLU A 72 1.28 20.93 12.03
C GLU A 72 -0.02 20.51 11.32
N ILE A 73 -0.01 20.48 9.98
CA ILE A 73 -1.17 20.01 9.21
C ILE A 73 -1.49 18.56 9.56
N LEU A 74 -0.50 17.68 9.64
CA LEU A 74 -0.69 16.26 9.95
C LEU A 74 -1.24 16.07 11.37
N HIS A 75 -0.66 16.72 12.39
CA HIS A 75 -1.19 16.70 13.76
C HIS A 75 -2.64 17.16 13.79
N ARG A 76 -2.96 18.27 13.13
CA ARG A 76 -4.33 18.78 13.04
C ARG A 76 -5.28 17.77 12.40
N ARG A 77 -4.84 16.98 11.43
CA ARG A 77 -5.65 15.91 10.80
C ARG A 77 -5.86 14.71 11.72
N PHE A 78 -4.89 14.38 12.57
CA PHE A 78 -5.02 13.30 13.54
C PHE A 78 -5.88 13.74 14.73
N LEU A 79 -5.61 14.90 15.33
CA LEU A 79 -6.39 15.46 16.44
C LEU A 79 -7.89 15.59 16.10
N ASN A 80 -8.22 15.94 14.85
CA ASN A 80 -9.59 16.06 14.39
C ASN A 80 -10.16 14.76 13.77
N PHE A 81 -9.57 13.60 14.06
CA PHE A 81 -10.06 12.33 13.53
C PHE A 81 -11.48 12.05 14.02
N ASP A 82 -12.43 12.07 13.07
CA ASP A 82 -13.79 11.60 13.26
C ASP A 82 -14.08 10.42 12.32
N ARG A 83 -14.85 9.45 12.80
CA ARG A 83 -15.31 8.29 12.03
C ARG A 83 -16.16 8.70 10.84
N LYS A 84 -16.87 9.83 10.91
CA LYS A 84 -17.65 10.37 9.78
C LYS A 84 -16.73 10.95 8.69
N ASN A 85 -15.71 11.71 9.09
CA ASN A 85 -14.80 12.41 8.18
C ASN A 85 -13.41 11.75 8.09
N TRP A 86 -13.38 10.42 8.10
CA TRP A 86 -12.15 9.61 8.20
C TRP A 86 -11.17 9.79 7.03
N ARG A 87 -11.64 10.25 5.86
CA ARG A 87 -10.83 10.31 4.63
C ARG A 87 -9.62 11.23 4.76
N GLY A 88 -9.78 12.39 5.42
CA GLY A 88 -8.70 13.35 5.60
C GLY A 88 -7.58 12.76 6.46
N SER A 89 -7.93 12.19 7.63
CA SER A 89 -6.98 11.53 8.52
C SER A 89 -6.35 10.28 7.88
N TYR A 90 -7.10 9.50 7.10
CA TYR A 90 -6.54 8.38 6.35
C TYR A 90 -5.48 8.82 5.32
N LYS A 91 -5.73 9.91 4.58
CA LYS A 91 -4.72 10.48 3.67
C LYS A 91 -3.52 11.05 4.41
N ALA A 92 -3.74 11.68 5.56
CA ALA A 92 -2.66 12.12 6.44
C ALA A 92 -1.79 10.93 6.90
N LEU A 93 -2.41 9.78 7.19
CA LEU A 93 -1.71 8.56 7.55
C LEU A 93 -0.87 7.99 6.39
N ILE A 94 -1.39 8.04 5.15
CA ILE A 94 -0.62 7.68 3.94
C ILE A 94 0.61 8.59 3.80
N LEU A 95 0.41 9.89 3.98
CA LEU A 95 1.51 10.85 3.89
C LEU A 95 2.55 10.62 5.00
N LEU A 96 2.12 10.35 6.23
CA LEU A 96 3.02 10.04 7.35
C LEU A 96 3.83 8.76 7.08
N GLU A 97 3.22 7.68 6.60
CA GLU A 97 3.93 6.44 6.22
C GLU A 97 5.05 6.73 5.21
N TYR A 98 4.75 7.55 4.20
CA TYR A 98 5.71 7.92 3.19
C TYR A 98 6.85 8.78 3.77
N LEU A 99 6.52 9.76 4.62
CA LEU A 99 7.49 10.62 5.31
C LEU A 99 8.42 9.82 6.24
N LEU A 100 7.90 8.83 6.96
CA LEU A 100 8.72 7.94 7.80
C LEU A 100 9.74 7.15 6.96
N SER A 101 9.38 6.79 5.72
CA SER A 101 10.25 6.01 4.83
C SER A 101 11.22 6.87 4.00
N HIS A 102 10.82 8.06 3.55
CA HIS A 102 11.57 8.89 2.59
C HIS A 102 12.00 10.27 3.13
N GLY A 103 11.33 10.78 4.17
CA GLY A 103 11.54 12.11 4.74
C GLY A 103 12.63 12.19 5.81
N PRO A 104 12.70 13.29 6.58
CA PRO A 104 13.66 13.46 7.67
C PRO A 104 13.50 12.44 8.80
N LEU A 105 14.60 12.07 9.46
CA LEU A 105 14.57 11.11 10.58
C LEU A 105 13.75 11.61 11.77
N ARG A 106 13.78 12.93 12.04
CA ARG A 106 13.03 13.59 13.12
C ARG A 106 11.51 13.39 13.06
N ILE A 107 10.94 12.99 11.92
CA ILE A 107 9.52 12.63 11.81
C ILE A 107 9.15 11.49 12.77
N ALA A 108 10.02 10.49 12.95
CA ALA A 108 9.69 9.36 13.82
C ALA A 108 9.59 9.75 15.31
N GLU A 109 10.35 10.76 15.73
CA GLU A 109 10.35 11.30 17.09
C GLU A 109 9.16 12.24 17.31
N GLU A 110 8.88 13.12 16.34
CA GLU A 110 7.77 14.09 16.41
C GLU A 110 6.40 13.42 16.56
N PHE A 111 6.15 12.35 15.79
CA PHE A 111 4.85 11.67 15.76
C PHE A 111 4.65 10.63 16.88
N GLN A 112 5.56 10.55 17.86
CA GLN A 112 5.35 9.72 19.05
C GLN A 112 4.11 10.20 19.85
N CYS A 113 3.82 11.50 19.83
CA CYS A 113 2.67 12.08 20.53
C CYS A 113 1.31 11.67 19.94
N ASP A 114 1.26 11.24 18.68
CA ASP A 114 0.02 10.85 17.99
C ASP A 114 -0.29 9.35 18.05
N ILE A 115 0.57 8.54 18.69
CA ILE A 115 0.44 7.07 18.72
C ILE A 115 -0.95 6.62 19.16
N ASP A 116 -1.53 7.25 20.18
CA ASP A 116 -2.84 6.88 20.71
C ASP A 116 -3.97 7.13 19.70
N VAL A 117 -3.91 8.25 18.98
CA VAL A 117 -4.86 8.56 17.92
C VAL A 117 -4.72 7.59 16.75
N ILE A 118 -3.48 7.24 16.37
CA ILE A 118 -3.23 6.27 15.30
C ILE A 118 -3.73 4.88 15.71
N LYS A 119 -3.56 4.47 16.97
CA LYS A 119 -4.16 3.24 17.54
C LYS A 119 -5.69 3.28 17.47
N GLN A 120 -6.31 4.42 17.79
CA GLN A 120 -7.76 4.59 17.63
C GLN A 120 -8.19 4.47 16.17
N MET A 121 -7.44 5.03 15.22
CA MET A 121 -7.69 4.88 13.79
C MET A 121 -7.62 3.41 13.35
N GLY A 122 -6.73 2.60 13.92
CA GLY A 122 -6.64 1.16 13.63
C GLY A 122 -7.92 0.36 13.97
N ARG A 123 -8.73 0.87 14.90
CA ARG A 123 -10.02 0.29 15.31
C ARG A 123 -11.18 0.74 14.43
N PHE A 124 -10.94 1.61 13.43
CA PHE A 124 -11.93 2.09 12.49
C PHE A 124 -12.51 0.96 11.64
N GLN A 125 -13.82 1.04 11.37
CA GLN A 125 -14.55 0.09 10.54
C GLN A 125 -15.50 0.85 9.63
N HIS A 126 -15.41 0.61 8.33
CA HIS A 126 -16.30 1.19 7.33
C HIS A 126 -16.28 0.34 6.07
N ILE A 127 -17.47 -0.07 5.62
CA ILE A 127 -17.69 -0.75 4.35
C ILE A 127 -18.55 0.19 3.50
N ASP A 128 -18.06 0.52 2.31
CA ASP A 128 -18.75 1.39 1.36
C ASP A 128 -19.99 0.69 0.77
N GLN A 129 -20.89 1.46 0.15
CA GLN A 129 -22.08 0.94 -0.55
C GLN A 129 -21.71 -0.03 -1.68
N LYS A 130 -20.49 0.10 -2.22
CA LYS A 130 -19.92 -0.80 -3.24
C LYS A 130 -19.31 -2.08 -2.64
N GLY A 131 -19.46 -2.33 -1.34
CA GLY A 131 -18.88 -3.47 -0.62
C GLY A 131 -17.39 -3.32 -0.30
N PHE A 132 -16.79 -2.16 -0.53
CA PHE A 132 -15.35 -1.97 -0.29
C PHE A 132 -15.04 -1.69 1.17
N ASN A 133 -14.18 -2.52 1.78
CA ASN A 133 -13.80 -2.38 3.18
C ASN A 133 -12.67 -1.36 3.38
N TRP A 134 -13.06 -0.09 3.56
CA TRP A 134 -12.14 0.99 3.90
C TRP A 134 -11.56 0.85 5.30
N GLY A 135 -12.33 0.31 6.26
CA GLY A 135 -11.87 0.06 7.62
C GLY A 135 -10.64 -0.85 7.67
N LEU A 136 -10.63 -1.92 6.86
CA LEU A 136 -9.49 -2.83 6.75
C LEU A 136 -8.24 -2.13 6.18
N ARG A 137 -8.40 -1.23 5.20
CA ARG A 137 -7.27 -0.47 4.65
C ARG A 137 -6.68 0.49 5.67
N VAL A 138 -7.53 1.22 6.39
CA VAL A 138 -7.10 2.13 7.45
C VAL A 138 -6.37 1.33 8.53
N ARG A 139 -6.92 0.20 8.98
CA ARG A 139 -6.28 -0.67 9.97
C ARG A 139 -4.90 -1.14 9.54
N LYS A 140 -4.77 -1.74 8.36
CA LYS A 140 -3.48 -2.22 7.85
C LYS A 140 -2.44 -1.10 7.79
N LEU A 141 -2.86 0.09 7.38
CA LEU A 141 -1.98 1.25 7.30
C LEU A 141 -1.60 1.77 8.69
N SER A 142 -2.56 1.87 9.61
CA SER A 142 -2.31 2.26 11.01
C SER A 142 -1.33 1.30 11.67
N ASP A 143 -1.52 -0.02 11.52
CA ASP A 143 -0.63 -1.03 12.09
C ASP A 143 0.79 -0.91 11.52
N LYS A 144 0.93 -0.64 10.20
CA LYS A 144 2.24 -0.39 9.57
C LYS A 144 2.90 0.87 10.14
N VAL A 145 2.17 1.98 10.25
CA VAL A 145 2.70 3.24 10.78
C VAL A 145 3.10 3.09 12.25
N LEU A 146 2.28 2.43 13.07
CA LEU A 146 2.63 2.14 14.46
C LEU A 146 3.91 1.31 14.55
N LYS A 147 4.06 0.28 13.72
CA LYS A 147 5.29 -0.51 13.67
C LYS A 147 6.49 0.34 13.27
N LEU A 148 6.34 1.28 12.33
CA LEU A 148 7.42 2.21 11.93
C LEU A 148 7.80 3.19 13.05
N LEU A 149 6.86 3.58 13.92
CA LEU A 149 7.10 4.49 15.05
C LEU A 149 7.67 3.77 16.27
N GLU A 150 7.25 2.53 16.54
CA GLU A 150 7.65 1.76 17.73
C GLU A 150 8.94 0.95 17.49
N ASP A 151 9.15 0.37 16.30
CA ASP A 151 10.30 -0.47 15.98
C ASP A 151 11.35 0.27 15.13
N THR A 152 12.41 0.72 15.79
CA THR A 152 13.52 1.43 15.15
C THR A 152 14.31 0.58 14.16
N VAL A 153 14.34 -0.75 14.32
CA VAL A 153 15.03 -1.67 13.40
C VAL A 153 14.22 -1.80 12.12
N PHE A 154 12.91 -2.03 12.25
CA PHE A 154 11.98 -2.08 11.13
C PHE A 154 12.00 -0.76 10.33
N LEU A 155 12.00 0.38 11.01
CA LEU A 155 12.13 1.69 10.38
C LEU A 155 13.40 1.81 9.55
N LYS A 156 14.56 1.41 10.10
CA LYS A 156 15.84 1.45 9.37
C LYS A 156 15.81 0.57 8.12
N GLU A 157 15.23 -0.61 8.21
CA GLU A 157 15.09 -1.53 7.08
C GLU A 157 14.18 -0.95 5.99
N GLU A 158 13.01 -0.42 6.34
CA GLU A 158 12.06 0.19 5.39
C GLU A 158 12.71 1.36 4.65
N ARG A 159 13.46 2.22 5.37
CA ARG A 159 14.19 3.34 4.79
C ARG A 159 15.33 2.90 3.88
N ALA A 160 16.05 1.84 4.24
CA ALA A 160 17.09 1.26 3.38
C ALA A 160 16.48 0.72 2.09
N ARG A 161 15.34 0.02 2.18
CA ARG A 161 14.60 -0.49 1.02
C ARG A 161 14.13 0.64 0.10
N ALA A 162 13.56 1.71 0.66
CA ALA A 162 13.12 2.88 -0.09
C ALA A 162 14.27 3.58 -0.85
N ARG A 163 15.44 3.72 -0.22
CA ARG A 163 16.65 4.26 -0.87
C ARG A 163 17.12 3.38 -2.01
N ASN A 164 17.21 2.07 -1.79
CA ASN A 164 17.64 1.12 -2.81
C ASN A 164 16.74 1.14 -4.05
N LEU A 165 15.42 1.20 -3.85
CA LEU A 165 14.46 1.31 -4.95
C LEU A 165 14.66 2.62 -5.75
N THR A 166 14.85 3.73 -5.04
CA THR A 166 15.06 5.04 -5.68
C THR A 166 16.33 5.06 -6.52
N HIS A 167 17.44 4.51 -6.00
CA HIS A 167 18.71 4.40 -6.73
C HIS A 167 18.66 3.40 -7.89
N GLY A 168 17.98 2.26 -7.69
CA GLY A 168 17.84 1.22 -8.73
C GLY A 168 17.05 1.69 -9.95
N ILE A 169 16.00 2.48 -9.74
CA ILE A 169 15.19 3.06 -10.83
C ILE A 169 15.97 4.16 -11.58
N GLN A 170 16.79 4.95 -10.88
CA GLN A 170 17.60 6.00 -11.50
C GLN A 170 18.75 5.43 -12.36
N GLY A 171 19.22 4.20 -12.07
CA GLY A 171 20.32 3.54 -12.76
C GLY A 171 19.97 2.80 -14.05
N PHE A 172 18.69 2.58 -14.37
CA PHE A 172 18.28 1.73 -15.51
C PHE A 172 18.35 2.42 -16.88
N GLY A 173 18.91 3.63 -16.97
CA GLY A 173 18.95 4.43 -18.20
C GLY A 173 20.26 5.15 -18.51
N SER A 174 21.33 4.94 -17.72
CA SER A 174 22.62 5.53 -18.07
C SER A 174 23.27 4.71 -19.18
N PHE A 175 23.21 5.25 -20.40
CA PHE A 175 24.06 4.86 -21.52
C PHE A 175 25.49 4.61 -21.02
N SER A 176 26.06 3.51 -21.47
CA SER A 176 27.47 3.18 -21.37
C SER A 176 28.34 4.32 -21.92
N GLN A 177 28.67 5.30 -21.09
CA GLN A 177 29.84 6.15 -21.29
C GLN A 177 31.04 5.34 -20.81
N GLN A 178 31.55 4.48 -21.69
CA GLN A 178 32.93 4.00 -21.60
C GLN A 178 33.86 5.21 -21.78
N HIS A 179 34.18 5.86 -20.68
CA HIS A 179 35.45 6.55 -20.55
C HIS A 179 36.51 5.47 -20.31
N SER A 180 37.25 5.09 -21.35
CA SER A 180 38.59 4.53 -21.16
C SER A 180 39.53 5.16 -22.16
N SER A 181 40.38 6.01 -21.60
CA SER A 181 41.51 6.72 -22.15
C SER A 181 42.49 5.83 -22.91
N PHE A 182 43.11 6.43 -23.93
CA PHE A 182 44.34 5.98 -24.58
C PHE A 182 45.42 5.63 -23.54
N THR A 183 45.88 4.37 -23.53
CA THR A 183 47.28 4.04 -23.27
C THR A 183 47.70 2.89 -24.17
N ASP A 184 48.81 3.12 -24.85
CA ASP A 184 49.50 2.28 -25.81
C ASP A 184 50.18 1.06 -25.14
N SER A 185 50.43 0.06 -26.00
CA SER A 185 51.41 -1.03 -25.90
C SER A 185 51.04 -2.36 -25.22
N SER A 186 51.19 -3.40 -26.06
CA SER A 186 51.65 -4.77 -25.77
C SER A 186 50.63 -5.88 -26.02
N LEU A 187 50.87 -6.55 -27.15
CA LEU A 187 50.22 -7.76 -27.64
C LEU A 187 50.23 -8.88 -26.59
N LYS A 188 49.05 -9.45 -26.32
CA LYS A 188 48.91 -10.86 -25.97
C LYS A 188 47.53 -11.38 -26.35
N GLU A 189 47.54 -12.15 -27.41
CA GLU A 189 46.47 -12.95 -27.97
C GLU A 189 46.03 -14.03 -26.99
N PHE A 190 44.80 -13.94 -26.47
CA PHE A 190 44.09 -15.08 -25.87
C PHE A 190 42.58 -14.96 -26.13
N SER A 191 42.10 -15.86 -26.99
CA SER A 191 40.73 -16.38 -27.12
C SER A 191 39.55 -15.43 -26.87
N LEU A 192 38.91 -15.05 -27.98
CA LEU A 192 37.56 -14.50 -28.05
C LEU A 192 36.55 -15.41 -27.34
N LYS A 193 36.18 -15.08 -26.10
CA LYS A 193 34.85 -15.44 -25.58
C LYS A 193 33.87 -14.39 -26.10
N THR A 194 33.24 -14.70 -27.22
CA THR A 194 32.00 -14.06 -27.66
C THR A 194 31.04 -14.05 -26.49
N TYR A 195 30.74 -12.87 -25.95
CA TYR A 195 29.70 -12.72 -24.95
C TYR A 195 28.40 -13.11 -25.62
N GLU A 196 27.83 -14.24 -25.23
CA GLU A 196 26.52 -14.66 -25.69
C GLU A 196 25.51 -13.59 -25.24
N ARG A 197 24.89 -13.00 -26.26
CA ARG A 197 23.71 -12.15 -26.13
C ARG A 197 22.66 -12.95 -25.37
N CYS A 198 22.30 -12.51 -24.16
CA CYS A 198 21.19 -13.11 -23.41
C CYS A 198 19.90 -12.93 -24.23
N ASN A 199 19.48 -13.99 -24.92
CA ASN A 199 18.11 -14.14 -25.38
C ASN A 199 17.27 -14.44 -24.14
N SER A 200 16.63 -13.42 -23.57
CA SER A 200 15.51 -13.65 -22.67
C SER A 200 14.36 -14.18 -23.53
N HIS A 201 14.24 -15.49 -23.61
CA HIS A 201 13.06 -16.15 -24.16
C HIS A 201 11.90 -15.83 -23.21
N TYR A 202 10.99 -14.96 -23.65
CA TYR A 202 9.72 -14.75 -22.96
C TYR A 202 8.91 -16.04 -23.13
N ASN A 203 8.84 -16.87 -22.09
CA ASN A 203 7.83 -17.90 -22.03
C ASN A 203 6.51 -17.19 -21.75
N ASP A 204 5.72 -17.04 -22.81
CA ASP A 204 4.32 -16.66 -22.75
C ASP A 204 3.55 -17.75 -21.99
N HIS A 205 3.30 -17.48 -20.71
CA HIS A 205 2.37 -18.26 -19.89
C HIS A 205 1.06 -17.49 -19.75
N GLN A 206 0.46 -17.10 -20.89
CA GLN A 206 -0.91 -16.60 -20.92
C GLN A 206 -1.77 -17.39 -21.91
N SER A 207 -1.93 -18.70 -21.65
CA SER A 207 -2.90 -19.54 -22.36
C SER A 207 -3.43 -20.71 -21.51
N ARG A 208 -3.73 -20.45 -20.22
CA ARG A 208 -4.40 -21.45 -19.36
C ARG A 208 -5.44 -20.86 -18.39
N GLU A 209 -6.17 -19.84 -18.82
CA GLU A 209 -7.40 -19.42 -18.11
C GLU A 209 -8.65 -19.42 -19.01
N GLU A 210 -8.52 -19.32 -20.34
CA GLU A 210 -9.68 -19.35 -21.25
C GLU A 210 -10.32 -20.74 -21.42
N LYS A 211 -9.66 -21.84 -21.00
CA LYS A 211 -10.26 -23.19 -21.03
C LYS A 211 -11.13 -23.54 -19.81
N LEU A 212 -11.13 -22.71 -18.75
CA LEU A 212 -11.96 -22.97 -17.56
C LEU A 212 -13.34 -22.30 -17.59
N LEU A 213 -13.57 -21.37 -18.53
CA LEU A 213 -14.87 -20.71 -18.67
C LEU A 213 -15.83 -21.46 -19.61
N ASP A 214 -15.30 -22.28 -20.54
CA ASP A 214 -16.12 -23.07 -21.48
C ASP A 214 -16.68 -24.39 -20.89
N LEU A 215 -16.15 -24.83 -19.74
CA LEU A 215 -16.65 -26.03 -19.04
C LEU A 215 -17.77 -25.71 -18.04
N ASN A 216 -17.86 -24.48 -17.54
CA ASN A 216 -18.80 -24.14 -16.47
C ASN A 216 -20.18 -23.70 -17.00
N GLU A 217 -20.24 -23.09 -18.19
CA GLU A 217 -21.51 -22.81 -18.90
C GLU A 217 -22.24 -24.09 -19.32
N ASN A 218 -21.51 -25.18 -19.54
CA ASN A 218 -22.07 -26.50 -19.86
C ASN A 218 -22.54 -27.30 -18.62
N PHE A 219 -22.24 -26.83 -17.40
CA PHE A 219 -22.70 -27.47 -16.16
C PHE A 219 -23.95 -26.80 -15.57
N LEU A 220 -24.18 -25.50 -15.85
CA LEU A 220 -25.36 -24.78 -15.37
C LEU A 220 -26.62 -25.00 -16.23
N SER A 221 -26.45 -25.34 -17.51
CA SER A 221 -27.56 -25.55 -18.46
C SER A 221 -28.20 -26.95 -18.39
N LYS A 222 -27.75 -27.82 -17.47
CA LYS A 222 -28.29 -29.19 -17.31
C LYS A 222 -28.96 -29.47 -15.95
N LYS A 223 -29.21 -28.45 -15.12
CA LYS A 223 -29.89 -28.61 -13.82
C LYS A 223 -31.24 -27.89 -13.70
N GLN A 224 -31.76 -27.35 -14.80
CA GLN A 224 -33.12 -26.81 -14.85
C GLN A 224 -33.94 -27.69 -15.80
N LEU A 225 -34.54 -28.75 -15.26
CA LEU A 225 -35.83 -29.35 -15.66
C LEU A 225 -35.98 -30.72 -14.98
N GLN A 226 -37.18 -30.96 -14.46
CA GLN A 226 -37.68 -32.14 -13.74
C GLN A 226 -37.34 -32.17 -12.25
N ILE A 227 -38.32 -31.79 -11.42
CA ILE A 227 -39.10 -32.72 -10.60
C ILE A 227 -40.44 -32.02 -10.27
N ASP A 228 -41.52 -32.62 -10.77
CA ASP A 228 -42.89 -32.41 -10.30
C ASP A 228 -43.17 -33.36 -9.10
N ASP A 229 -44.15 -32.94 -8.32
CA ASP A 229 -44.78 -33.48 -7.10
C ASP A 229 -44.77 -35.00 -6.83
N HIS A 230 -44.47 -35.39 -5.57
CA HIS A 230 -45.37 -36.18 -4.68
C HIS A 230 -44.73 -36.54 -3.30
N ASP A 231 -45.36 -36.04 -2.23
CA ASP A 231 -45.76 -36.66 -0.94
C ASP A 231 -44.97 -37.74 -0.14
N ILE A 232 -44.95 -37.50 1.20
CA ILE A 232 -45.00 -38.44 2.37
C ILE A 232 -43.71 -38.84 3.17
N MET A 233 -43.74 -38.43 4.44
CA MET A 233 -43.27 -38.99 5.75
C MET A 233 -41.81 -39.43 6.06
N SER A 234 -41.33 -38.79 7.14
CA SER A 234 -40.82 -39.38 8.40
C SER A 234 -39.36 -39.86 8.55
N SER A 235 -38.76 -39.34 9.63
CA SER A 235 -37.81 -39.94 10.59
C SER A 235 -36.35 -39.43 10.59
N LYS A 236 -35.97 -38.86 11.75
CA LYS A 236 -34.62 -38.88 12.38
C LYS A 236 -34.32 -40.33 12.87
N PRO A 237 -33.08 -40.75 13.26
CA PRO A 237 -32.03 -39.97 13.94
C PRO A 237 -30.55 -40.33 13.63
N GLU A 238 -29.68 -39.57 14.30
CA GLU A 238 -28.28 -39.77 14.74
C GLU A 238 -27.55 -41.11 14.49
N THR A 239 -26.25 -41.06 14.15
CA THR A 239 -25.16 -41.80 14.84
C THR A 239 -23.75 -41.34 14.43
N ASN A 240 -22.80 -41.62 15.32
CA ASN A 240 -21.42 -41.18 15.44
C ASN A 240 -20.39 -41.87 14.50
N LEU A 241 -19.19 -41.24 14.47
CA LEU A 241 -17.83 -41.80 14.25
C LEU A 241 -17.52 -42.48 12.89
N ASP A 242 -16.50 -42.01 12.16
CA ASP A 242 -15.18 -42.65 12.22
C ASP A 242 -14.08 -41.85 11.50
N ILE A 243 -12.85 -42.14 11.90
CA ILE A 243 -11.55 -41.58 11.56
C ILE A 243 -10.89 -42.37 10.42
N GLY A 244 -10.00 -41.71 9.66
CA GLY A 244 -8.99 -42.31 8.77
C GLY A 244 -9.19 -41.93 7.30
N ASP A 245 -8.21 -41.51 6.50
CA ASP A 245 -6.75 -41.41 6.62
C ASP A 245 -6.28 -40.33 5.63
N HIS A 246 -5.45 -39.38 6.05
CA HIS A 246 -4.77 -38.45 5.13
C HIS A 246 -3.26 -38.68 5.21
N PRO A 247 -2.58 -39.01 4.09
CA PRO A 247 -1.14 -39.18 4.07
C PRO A 247 -0.48 -37.80 4.18
N PHE A 248 0.67 -37.71 4.85
CA PHE A 248 1.43 -36.50 5.19
C PHE A 248 1.05 -35.77 6.48
N CYS A 249 1.05 -36.49 7.61
CA CYS A 249 1.43 -35.92 8.90
C CYS A 249 2.52 -36.79 9.55
N LYS A 250 3.74 -36.25 9.63
CA LYS A 250 4.79 -36.75 10.53
C LYS A 250 4.90 -35.75 11.67
N ASN A 251 4.29 -36.09 12.81
CA ASN A 251 4.65 -35.52 14.11
C ASN A 251 5.27 -36.66 14.91
N GLU A 252 6.55 -36.52 15.28
CA GLU A 252 7.13 -37.33 16.35
C GLU A 252 6.70 -36.74 17.69
N HIS A 253 6.26 -37.64 18.56
CA HIS A 253 5.75 -37.39 19.90
C HIS A 253 6.89 -37.40 20.94
N GLN A 254 6.77 -36.49 21.91
CA GLN A 254 6.88 -36.65 23.37
C GLN A 254 8.06 -37.41 24.01
N THR A 255 8.55 -36.83 25.09
CA THR A 255 8.67 -37.55 26.37
C THR A 255 8.52 -36.55 27.53
N GLU A 256 7.39 -36.66 28.24
CA GLU A 256 7.27 -36.29 29.64
C GLU A 256 7.30 -37.60 30.44
N GLU A 257 7.96 -37.63 31.60
CA GLU A 257 7.48 -38.33 32.80
C GLU A 257 8.21 -37.87 34.07
N THR A 258 7.53 -37.01 34.82
CA THR A 258 7.21 -37.03 36.26
C THR A 258 8.00 -37.95 37.24
N LEU A 259 8.47 -37.40 38.39
CA LEU A 259 7.97 -37.67 39.77
C LEU A 259 8.94 -37.30 40.93
N LEU A 260 8.35 -36.68 41.98
CA LEU A 260 8.67 -36.60 43.43
C LEU A 260 9.94 -35.85 43.94
N SER A 261 9.80 -34.81 44.79
CA SER A 261 9.89 -34.80 46.29
C SER A 261 11.32 -35.13 46.79
N THR A 262 12.02 -34.36 47.63
CA THR A 262 11.72 -33.94 49.02
C THR A 262 12.88 -33.04 49.52
N GLU A 263 12.59 -32.29 50.59
CA GLU A 263 13.46 -31.57 51.55
C GLU A 263 14.92 -32.06 51.71
N GLU A 264 15.92 -31.15 51.59
CA GLU A 264 16.66 -30.43 52.65
C GLU A 264 17.65 -29.45 52.00
#